data_AF-A0A9E5VP43-F1
#
_entry.id   AF-A0A9E5VP43-F1
#
_cell.length_a   1.000
_cell.length_b   1.000
_cell.length_c   1.000
_cell.angle_alpha   90.00
_cell.angle_beta   90.00
_cell.angle_gamma   90.00
#
_symmetry.space_group_name_H-M   'P 1'
#
loop_
_entity.id
_entity.type
_entity.pdbx_description
1 polymer ?
#
loop_
_entity_poly.entity_id
_entity_poly.type
_entity_poly.pdbx_seq_one_letter_code
_entity_poly.pdbx_strand_id
1 'polypeptide(L)'
;LMDLGYMDNDEPTDYYGSATKYALQLFQRKHKLSVDGLIGEQTWAALFSKDAQPYTVKLGDRGTDVKEIQKRLKELKYFSGSITGEFGEKTEAAVKAFQKRNGLTVDGNVGEHTRDTLFSEDAKPAKTSSGSSGSKSGGSNNSSGNSGSNSGSSGGKSGGSKKTGSPATNDPDAAKVDALLAFAQTLLGKEYTRGGKGPNEFDCSGFVYYCLNNSGAKSIRYMTSGAWAKSSYDRVDSIGDLKPGDIICFKGHGGIYMGGGQMIHASSSADKVVIGSATGSWAKRNFICGRRVVY
;
A
#
# COMPACT_ATOMS: atom_id res chain seq x y z
N LEU A 1 9.34 16.51 -4.99
CA LEU A 1 8.78 15.84 -3.78
C LEU A 1 8.91 14.33 -3.87
N MET A 2 8.45 13.68 -4.95
CA MET A 2 8.63 12.24 -5.19
C MET A 2 10.11 11.82 -5.19
N ASP A 3 10.97 12.54 -5.93
CA ASP A 3 12.42 12.26 -5.98
C ASP A 3 13.11 12.38 -4.61
N LEU A 4 12.52 13.14 -3.69
CA LEU A 4 13.01 13.32 -2.34
C LEU A 4 12.30 12.38 -1.33
N GLY A 5 11.46 11.47 -1.80
CA GLY A 5 10.79 10.46 -0.98
C GLY A 5 9.63 10.97 -0.11
N TYR A 6 9.14 12.19 -0.32
CA TYR A 6 7.99 12.75 0.43
C TYR A 6 6.63 12.28 -0.12
N MET A 7 6.60 11.78 -1.36
CA MET A 7 5.44 11.19 -2.03
C MET A 7 5.82 9.85 -2.63
N ASP A 8 4.84 8.99 -2.92
CA ASP A 8 5.12 7.78 -3.71
C ASP A 8 5.49 8.20 -5.12
N ASN A 9 6.44 7.49 -5.73
CA ASN A 9 6.82 7.74 -7.11
C ASN A 9 5.66 7.32 -8.03
N ASP A 10 4.87 8.27 -8.48
CA ASP A 10 3.67 8.08 -9.28
C ASP A 10 3.68 9.03 -10.49
N GLU A 11 2.79 8.83 -11.46
CA GLU A 11 2.63 9.75 -12.57
C GLU A 11 2.26 11.15 -12.02
N PRO A 12 3.10 12.19 -12.23
CA PRO A 12 2.79 13.51 -11.73
C PRO A 12 1.52 14.06 -12.38
N THR A 13 0.75 14.80 -11.61
CA THR A 13 -0.43 15.53 -12.09
C THR A 13 -0.26 17.02 -11.80
N ASP A 14 -1.08 17.85 -12.42
CA ASP A 14 -1.19 19.28 -12.06
C ASP A 14 -2.11 19.52 -10.85
N TYR A 15 -2.60 18.45 -10.22
CA TYR A 15 -3.50 18.54 -9.08
C TYR A 15 -2.73 18.75 -7.78
N TYR A 16 -2.99 19.90 -7.14
CA TYR A 16 -2.57 20.14 -5.77
C TYR A 16 -3.70 19.71 -4.83
N GLY A 17 -3.51 18.58 -4.13
CA GLY A 17 -4.45 18.12 -3.12
C GLY A 17 -3.79 17.74 -1.80
N SER A 18 -4.45 16.88 -1.04
CA SER A 18 -4.11 16.54 0.35
C SER A 18 -2.75 15.87 0.48
N ALA A 19 -2.37 14.93 -0.39
CA ALA A 19 -1.06 14.29 -0.32
C ALA A 19 0.06 15.24 -0.74
N THR A 20 -0.12 16.07 -1.77
CA THR A 20 0.86 17.09 -2.15
C THR A 20 1.07 18.11 -1.02
N LYS A 21 -0.03 18.59 -0.43
CA LYS A 21 0.01 19.47 0.75
C LYS A 21 0.73 18.82 1.92
N TYR A 22 0.39 17.57 2.22
CA TYR A 22 1.01 16.83 3.32
C TYR A 22 2.50 16.58 3.08
N ALA A 23 2.89 16.22 1.87
CA ALA A 23 4.29 16.07 1.47
C ALA A 23 5.09 17.37 1.63
N LEU A 24 4.46 18.52 1.31
CA LEU A 24 5.06 19.82 1.56
C LEU A 24 5.19 20.13 3.04
N GLN A 25 4.21 19.79 3.88
CA GLN A 25 4.33 19.94 5.33
C GLN A 25 5.50 19.12 5.89
N LEU A 26 5.69 17.88 5.40
CA LEU A 26 6.83 17.05 5.78
C LEU A 26 8.16 17.65 5.32
N PHE A 27 8.22 18.18 4.08
CA PHE A 27 9.39 18.87 3.55
C PHE A 27 9.72 20.13 4.37
N GLN A 28 8.72 20.97 4.63
CA GLN A 28 8.86 22.18 5.43
C GLN A 28 9.35 21.86 6.85
N ARG A 29 8.82 20.81 7.49
CA ARG A 29 9.31 20.32 8.78
C ARG A 29 10.79 19.98 8.72
N LYS A 30 11.22 19.21 7.70
CA LYS A 30 12.63 18.83 7.52
C LYS A 30 13.54 20.04 7.35
N HIS A 31 13.06 21.04 6.62
CA HIS A 31 13.81 22.24 6.28
C HIS A 31 13.61 23.40 7.27
N LYS A 32 12.93 23.16 8.40
CA LYS A 32 12.64 24.14 9.47
C LYS A 32 11.94 25.41 8.93
N LEU A 33 11.05 25.23 7.97
CA LEU A 33 10.21 26.28 7.39
C LEU A 33 8.84 26.34 8.11
N SER A 34 8.04 27.36 7.78
CA SER A 34 6.61 27.37 8.13
C SER A 34 5.93 26.11 7.60
N VAL A 35 5.23 25.37 8.46
CA VAL A 35 4.60 24.08 8.12
C VAL A 35 3.13 24.30 7.76
N ASP A 36 2.90 25.01 6.65
CA ASP A 36 1.56 25.36 6.13
C ASP A 36 1.13 24.49 4.93
N GLY A 37 2.08 23.75 4.36
CA GLY A 37 1.93 22.97 3.14
C GLY A 37 1.99 23.80 1.87
N LEU A 38 2.10 25.13 1.94
CA LEU A 38 2.08 26.01 0.78
C LEU A 38 3.47 26.18 0.15
N ILE A 39 3.51 26.32 -1.17
CA ILE A 39 4.75 26.63 -1.89
C ILE A 39 4.94 28.16 -1.94
N GLY A 40 5.21 28.76 -0.78
CA GLY A 40 5.68 30.14 -0.68
C GLY A 40 7.14 30.28 -1.15
N GLU A 41 7.64 31.51 -1.24
CA GLU A 41 8.99 31.83 -1.75
C GLU A 41 10.10 31.00 -1.09
N GLN A 42 10.06 30.88 0.25
CA GLN A 42 11.06 30.11 1.00
C GLN A 42 10.96 28.60 0.73
N THR A 43 9.74 28.05 0.68
CA THR A 43 9.51 26.63 0.34
C THR A 43 9.98 26.34 -1.08
N TRP A 44 9.68 27.23 -2.03
CA TRP A 44 10.11 27.14 -3.42
C TRP A 44 11.64 27.12 -3.51
N ALA A 45 12.30 28.12 -2.92
CA ALA A 45 13.76 28.22 -2.95
C ALA A 45 14.44 26.98 -2.34
N ALA A 46 13.92 26.47 -1.21
CA ALA A 46 14.45 25.27 -0.58
C ALA A 46 14.22 24.01 -1.44
N LEU A 47 13.01 23.81 -1.98
CA LEU A 47 12.63 22.62 -2.73
C LEU A 47 13.43 22.44 -4.02
N PHE A 48 13.77 23.54 -4.69
CA PHE A 48 14.54 23.54 -5.94
C PHE A 48 16.03 23.87 -5.75
N SER A 49 16.50 23.96 -4.49
CA SER A 49 17.92 24.11 -4.20
C SER A 49 18.66 22.77 -4.25
N LYS A 50 19.98 22.83 -4.45
CA LYS A 50 20.89 21.68 -4.28
C LYS A 50 20.93 21.15 -2.83
N ASP A 51 20.42 21.92 -1.87
CA ASP A 51 20.44 21.59 -0.45
C ASP A 51 19.14 20.89 -0.01
N ALA A 52 18.19 20.66 -0.93
CA ALA A 52 16.97 19.91 -0.69
C ALA A 52 17.29 18.51 -0.13
N GLN A 53 16.74 18.18 1.04
CA GLN A 53 17.08 16.96 1.77
C GLN A 53 15.99 15.90 1.57
N PRO A 54 16.37 14.64 1.38
CA PRO A 54 15.40 13.56 1.28
C PRO A 54 14.64 13.40 2.60
N TYR A 55 13.43 12.86 2.46
CA TYR A 55 12.57 12.50 3.57
C TYR A 55 13.30 11.57 4.54
N THR A 56 13.21 11.90 5.81
CA THR A 56 13.68 11.05 6.92
C THR A 56 12.95 11.50 8.17
N VAL A 57 12.56 10.53 8.99
CA VAL A 57 12.06 10.76 10.35
C VAL A 57 13.13 10.33 11.34
N LYS A 58 13.41 11.15 12.35
CA LYS A 58 14.42 10.89 13.38
C LYS A 58 14.01 11.41 14.75
N LEU A 59 14.86 11.16 15.74
CA LEU A 59 14.67 11.63 17.11
C LEU A 59 14.33 13.14 17.16
N GLY A 60 13.23 13.47 17.83
CA GLY A 60 12.70 14.83 17.98
C GLY A 60 11.61 15.20 16.97
N ASP A 61 11.47 14.48 15.86
CA ASP A 61 10.43 14.77 14.87
C ASP A 61 9.03 14.48 15.43
N ARG A 62 8.05 15.25 14.94
CA ARG A 62 6.64 15.08 15.30
C ARG A 62 5.78 15.10 14.04
N GLY A 63 4.70 14.32 14.03
CA GLY A 63 3.78 14.28 12.88
C GLY A 63 2.92 13.03 12.80
N THR A 64 2.01 13.02 11.83
CA THR A 64 1.18 11.84 11.52
C THR A 64 2.00 10.70 10.93
N ASP A 65 3.08 10.98 10.21
CA ASP A 65 4.03 9.98 9.71
C ASP A 65 4.71 9.23 10.87
N VAL A 66 5.06 9.94 11.94
CA VAL A 66 5.56 9.33 13.18
C VAL A 66 4.50 8.42 13.81
N LYS A 67 3.22 8.82 13.80
CA LYS A 67 2.13 7.97 14.33
C LYS A 67 2.02 6.66 13.56
N GLU A 68 2.07 6.71 12.23
CA GLU A 68 2.00 5.51 11.40
C GLU A 68 3.22 4.60 11.59
N ILE A 69 4.43 5.18 11.71
CA ILE A 69 5.65 4.44 12.06
C ILE A 69 5.48 3.73 13.42
N GLN A 70 5.00 4.45 14.44
CA GLN A 70 4.77 3.88 15.78
C GLN A 70 3.72 2.77 15.76
N LYS A 71 2.61 2.96 15.04
CA LYS A 71 1.55 1.96 14.86
C LYS A 71 2.13 0.69 14.22
N ARG A 72 2.87 0.84 13.12
CA ARG A 72 3.47 -0.31 12.42
C ARG A 72 4.53 -1.03 13.27
N LEU A 73 5.39 -0.29 13.96
CA LEU A 73 6.36 -0.90 14.90
C LEU A 73 5.65 -1.64 16.04
N LYS A 74 4.50 -1.16 16.50
CA LYS A 74 3.69 -1.82 17.53
C LYS A 74 3.03 -3.10 17.03
N GLU A 75 2.49 -3.09 15.81
CA GLU A 75 1.99 -4.30 15.13
C GLU A 75 3.08 -5.38 15.03
N LEU A 76 4.30 -4.96 14.64
CA LEU A 76 5.48 -5.82 14.51
C LEU A 76 6.18 -6.14 15.85
N LYS A 77 5.57 -5.74 16.97
CA LYS A 77 6.03 -6.01 18.35
C LYS A 77 7.38 -5.38 18.73
N TYR A 78 7.83 -4.35 18.02
CA TYR A 78 9.03 -3.56 18.38
C TYR A 78 8.73 -2.41 19.34
N PHE A 79 7.50 -1.89 19.34
CA PHE A 79 7.12 -0.70 20.12
C PHE A 79 5.96 -1.00 21.08
N SER A 80 6.17 -0.78 22.37
CA SER A 80 5.16 -0.98 23.42
C SER A 80 4.53 0.31 23.96
N GLY A 81 5.04 1.47 23.54
CA GLY A 81 4.56 2.78 23.98
C GLY A 81 3.20 3.18 23.42
N SER A 82 2.73 4.35 23.86
CA SER A 82 1.58 5.05 23.26
C SER A 82 1.96 5.61 21.90
N ILE A 83 1.01 5.62 20.96
CA ILE A 83 1.18 6.23 19.63
C ILE A 83 0.93 7.73 19.80
N THR A 84 2.00 8.49 20.09
CA THR A 84 1.93 9.92 20.37
C THR A 84 2.09 10.78 19.12
N GLY A 85 2.75 10.24 18.09
CA GLY A 85 3.23 11.05 16.96
C GLY A 85 4.47 11.86 17.28
N GLU A 86 5.14 11.57 18.39
CA GLU A 86 6.43 12.13 18.75
C GLU A 86 7.52 11.06 18.66
N PHE A 87 8.56 11.33 17.89
CA PHE A 87 9.67 10.41 17.71
C PHE A 87 10.67 10.58 18.85
N GLY A 88 10.32 10.05 20.02
CA GLY A 88 11.19 10.00 21.21
C GLY A 88 12.10 8.77 21.25
N GLU A 89 12.89 8.66 22.31
CA GLU A 89 13.90 7.60 22.51
C GLU A 89 13.32 6.18 22.39
N LYS A 90 12.09 5.95 22.88
CA LYS A 90 11.42 4.63 22.74
C LYS A 90 11.13 4.29 21.28
N THR A 91 10.79 5.28 20.46
CA THR A 91 10.54 5.09 19.02
C THR A 91 11.86 4.81 18.31
N GLU A 92 12.90 5.59 18.62
CA GLU A 92 14.23 5.38 18.06
C GLU A 92 14.79 3.99 18.39
N ALA A 93 14.67 3.54 19.64
CA ALA A 93 15.09 2.20 20.06
C ALA A 93 14.33 1.10 19.31
N ALA A 94 13.02 1.27 19.11
CA ALA A 94 12.20 0.34 18.33
C ALA A 94 12.63 0.29 16.85
N VAL A 95 12.95 1.45 16.25
CA VAL A 95 13.47 1.54 14.88
C VAL A 95 14.83 0.85 14.77
N LYS A 96 15.78 1.12 15.68
CA LYS A 96 17.09 0.45 15.69
C LYS A 96 16.95 -1.08 15.80
N ALA A 97 16.05 -1.56 16.66
CA ALA A 97 15.76 -2.98 16.78
C ALA A 97 15.16 -3.58 15.49
N PHE A 98 14.22 -2.87 14.88
CA PHE A 98 13.63 -3.24 13.59
C PHE A 98 14.68 -3.31 12.48
N GLN A 99 15.50 -2.27 12.33
CA GLN A 99 16.57 -2.18 11.34
C GLN A 99 17.53 -3.36 11.49
N LYS A 100 18.00 -3.62 12.72
CA LYS A 100 18.91 -4.74 13.02
C LYS A 100 18.32 -6.08 12.61
N ARG A 101 17.05 -6.34 12.94
CA ARG A 101 16.38 -7.63 12.63
C ARG A 101 16.11 -7.81 11.13
N ASN A 102 15.91 -6.72 10.41
CA ASN A 102 15.62 -6.71 8.98
C ASN A 102 16.85 -6.53 8.09
N GLY A 103 18.05 -6.46 8.66
CA GLY A 103 19.30 -6.36 7.88
C GLY A 103 19.49 -4.99 7.24
N LEU A 104 18.95 -3.94 7.86
CA LEU A 104 19.11 -2.55 7.44
C LEU A 104 20.24 -1.88 8.21
N THR A 105 20.73 -0.75 7.70
CA THR A 105 21.63 0.14 8.45
C THR A 105 20.96 0.57 9.75
N VAL A 106 21.66 0.40 10.88
CA VAL A 106 21.12 0.66 12.23
C VAL A 106 21.47 2.08 12.67
N ASP A 107 20.85 3.07 12.03
CA ASP A 107 21.07 4.49 12.31
C ASP A 107 19.97 5.12 13.18
N GLY A 108 18.87 4.39 13.43
CA GLY A 108 17.71 4.89 14.18
C GLY A 108 16.81 5.85 13.40
N ASN A 109 17.11 6.11 12.13
CA ASN A 109 16.34 6.99 11.27
C ASN A 109 15.42 6.19 10.34
N VAL A 110 14.22 6.70 10.11
CA VAL A 110 13.29 6.14 9.14
C VAL A 110 13.38 6.94 7.83
N GLY A 111 14.40 6.61 7.04
CA GLY A 111 14.51 7.00 5.63
C GLY A 111 13.74 6.05 4.70
N GLU A 112 13.88 6.23 3.38
CA GLU A 112 13.15 5.47 2.35
C GLU A 112 13.26 3.95 2.53
N HIS A 113 14.47 3.39 2.57
CA HIS A 113 14.65 1.93 2.71
C HIS A 113 14.10 1.37 4.04
N THR A 114 14.25 2.09 5.15
CA THR A 114 13.67 1.69 6.43
C THR A 114 12.15 1.70 6.35
N ARG A 115 11.56 2.75 5.78
CA ARG A 115 10.12 2.91 5.62
C ARG A 115 9.54 1.80 4.74
N ASP A 116 10.12 1.56 3.56
CA ASP A 116 9.65 0.55 2.62
C ASP A 116 9.67 -0.84 3.25
N THR A 117 10.74 -1.16 3.98
CA THR A 117 10.84 -2.44 4.69
C THR A 117 9.83 -2.51 5.83
N LEU A 118 9.64 -1.43 6.61
CA LEU A 118 8.72 -1.37 7.76
C LEU A 118 7.27 -1.64 7.36
N PHE A 119 6.83 -1.11 6.23
CA PHE A 119 5.47 -1.27 5.74
C PHE A 119 5.28 -2.50 4.84
N SER A 120 6.33 -3.27 4.56
CA SER A 120 6.23 -4.54 3.81
C SER A 120 5.66 -5.70 4.66
N GLU A 121 5.16 -6.77 4.02
CA GLU A 121 4.87 -8.03 4.73
C GLU A 121 6.12 -8.80 5.10
N ASP A 122 7.22 -8.63 4.34
CA ASP A 122 8.50 -9.27 4.63
C ASP A 122 9.19 -8.66 5.85
N ALA A 123 8.61 -7.58 6.41
CA ALA A 123 8.99 -6.99 7.68
C ALA A 123 9.02 -8.07 8.78
N LYS A 124 10.22 -8.47 9.16
CA LYS A 124 10.43 -9.48 10.21
C LYS A 124 9.96 -8.87 11.53
N PRO A 125 8.96 -9.47 12.21
CA PRO A 125 8.53 -9.00 13.52
C PRO A 125 9.65 -9.19 14.55
N ALA A 126 9.54 -8.48 15.68
CA ALA A 126 10.47 -8.63 16.78
C ALA A 126 10.51 -10.11 17.24
N LYS A 127 11.71 -10.61 17.58
CA LYS A 127 11.80 -11.91 18.24
C LYS A 127 11.09 -11.79 19.58
N THR A 128 10.02 -12.55 19.77
CA THR A 128 9.49 -12.73 21.11
C THR A 128 10.58 -13.39 21.94
N SER A 129 10.97 -12.77 23.05
CA SER A 129 11.71 -13.47 24.09
C SER A 129 10.75 -14.48 24.72
N SER A 130 10.58 -15.63 24.07
CA SER A 130 10.00 -16.81 24.72
C SER A 130 10.98 -17.24 25.80
N GLY A 131 10.67 -16.84 27.02
CA GLY A 131 11.21 -17.48 28.22
C GLY A 131 10.76 -18.94 28.22
N SER A 132 11.73 -19.80 28.52
CA SER A 132 11.56 -21.19 28.90
C SER A 132 10.57 -21.35 30.06
N SER A 133 9.53 -22.16 29.88
CA SER A 133 8.93 -23.00 30.94
C SER A 133 7.89 -23.91 30.28
N GLY A 134 8.21 -25.20 30.21
CA GLY A 134 7.24 -26.23 29.89
C GLY A 134 6.31 -26.47 31.08
N SER A 135 5.03 -26.63 30.81
CA SER A 135 4.19 -27.59 31.54
C SER A 135 2.99 -27.97 30.69
N LYS A 136 2.93 -29.26 30.39
CA LYS A 136 1.77 -30.00 29.88
C LYS A 136 0.62 -29.91 30.89
N SER A 137 -0.56 -29.61 30.39
CA SER A 137 -1.85 -30.15 30.87
C SER A 137 -2.88 -29.77 29.78
N GLY A 138 -3.58 -30.66 29.09
CA GLY A 138 -4.19 -31.89 29.57
C GLY A 138 -5.62 -31.59 30.02
N GLY A 139 -6.56 -31.41 29.09
CA GLY A 139 -7.95 -31.13 29.45
C GLY A 139 -8.90 -31.06 28.26
N SER A 140 -9.40 -32.23 27.84
CA SER A 140 -10.65 -32.34 27.10
C SER A 140 -11.80 -31.77 27.93
N ASN A 141 -12.76 -31.09 27.29
CA ASN A 141 -14.16 -31.30 27.63
C ASN A 141 -15.12 -30.92 26.51
N ASN A 142 -16.12 -31.78 26.39
CA ASN A 142 -17.21 -31.87 25.45
C ASN A 142 -18.50 -31.38 26.15
N SER A 143 -19.39 -30.67 25.45
CA SER A 143 -20.81 -30.43 25.78
C SER A 143 -21.32 -29.28 24.88
N SER A 144 -22.24 -29.42 23.92
CA SER A 144 -23.61 -29.96 23.86
C SER A 144 -24.71 -28.88 23.97
N GLY A 145 -25.66 -28.92 23.02
CA GLY A 145 -26.96 -28.21 23.01
C GLY A 145 -26.89 -26.74 22.57
N ASN A 146 -27.82 -26.18 21.79
CA ASN A 146 -29.13 -26.63 21.35
C ASN A 146 -29.61 -25.76 20.18
N SER A 147 -30.49 -26.38 19.40
CA SER A 147 -31.28 -25.95 18.24
C SER A 147 -32.02 -24.62 18.38
N GLY A 148 -32.26 -23.99 17.23
CA GLY A 148 -33.21 -22.89 17.05
C GLY A 148 -33.48 -22.61 15.58
N SER A 149 -34.36 -23.42 14.98
CA SER A 149 -34.91 -23.23 13.64
C SER A 149 -35.83 -22.00 13.60
N ASN A 150 -35.74 -21.15 12.58
CA ASN A 150 -36.97 -20.59 12.00
C ASN A 150 -36.81 -20.22 10.52
N SER A 151 -37.81 -20.62 9.77
CA SER A 151 -38.09 -20.38 8.35
C SER A 151 -38.60 -18.96 8.09
N GLY A 152 -38.30 -18.42 6.90
CA GLY A 152 -38.96 -17.23 6.37
C GLY A 152 -38.66 -17.04 4.88
N SER A 153 -39.69 -17.19 4.07
CA SER A 153 -39.66 -17.37 2.61
C SER A 153 -39.81 -16.07 1.82
N SER A 154 -39.25 -16.07 0.60
CA SER A 154 -39.81 -15.51 -0.64
C SER A 154 -40.04 -13.99 -0.81
N GLY A 155 -39.41 -13.45 -1.88
CA GLY A 155 -40.11 -12.57 -2.82
C GLY A 155 -39.27 -11.43 -3.41
N GLY A 156 -39.14 -11.38 -4.75
CA GLY A 156 -38.77 -10.15 -5.46
C GLY A 156 -37.91 -10.35 -6.70
N LYS A 157 -38.50 -10.14 -7.89
CA LYS A 157 -37.99 -10.51 -9.22
C LYS A 157 -37.67 -9.25 -10.04
N SER A 158 -36.66 -9.38 -10.91
CA SER A 158 -36.43 -8.68 -12.20
C SER A 158 -36.15 -7.17 -12.26
N GLY A 159 -35.05 -6.86 -12.94
CA GLY A 159 -34.79 -5.59 -13.62
C GLY A 159 -33.56 -5.72 -14.52
N GLY A 160 -33.76 -6.13 -15.77
CA GLY A 160 -32.67 -6.30 -16.74
C GLY A 160 -32.21 -4.99 -17.36
N SER A 161 -30.91 -4.92 -17.72
CA SER A 161 -30.41 -4.06 -18.80
C SER A 161 -29.08 -4.59 -19.37
N LYS A 162 -29.23 -5.21 -20.55
CA LYS A 162 -28.38 -5.16 -21.75
C LYS A 162 -26.85 -5.19 -21.59
N LYS A 163 -26.30 -6.41 -21.62
CA LYS A 163 -24.92 -6.73 -22.02
C LYS A 163 -24.73 -6.52 -23.53
N THR A 164 -23.69 -5.79 -23.93
CA THR A 164 -23.08 -5.90 -25.27
C THR A 164 -21.94 -6.92 -25.19
N GLY A 165 -21.96 -7.91 -26.08
CA GLY A 165 -21.17 -9.13 -25.97
C GLY A 165 -19.75 -9.01 -26.53
N SER A 166 -18.83 -9.70 -25.86
CA SER A 166 -17.67 -10.38 -26.44
C SER A 166 -17.76 -11.87 -26.08
N PRO A 167 -17.21 -12.79 -26.90
CA PRO A 167 -17.56 -14.20 -26.82
C PRO A 167 -17.06 -14.80 -25.51
N ALA A 168 -17.96 -15.49 -24.80
CA ALA A 168 -17.65 -16.18 -23.56
C ALA A 168 -16.69 -17.35 -23.84
N THR A 169 -15.40 -17.12 -23.62
CA THR A 169 -14.45 -18.19 -23.36
C THR A 169 -14.78 -18.75 -21.98
N ASN A 170 -15.08 -20.05 -21.86
CA ASN A 170 -15.26 -20.74 -20.58
C ASN A 170 -13.92 -20.90 -19.82
N ASP A 171 -13.06 -19.90 -19.90
CA ASP A 171 -11.78 -19.85 -19.22
C ASP A 171 -12.01 -19.34 -17.79
N PRO A 172 -11.83 -20.18 -16.76
CA PRO A 172 -12.04 -19.79 -15.37
C PRO A 172 -11.14 -18.61 -14.93
N ASP A 173 -10.00 -18.40 -15.59
CA ASP A 173 -9.12 -17.28 -15.29
C ASP A 173 -9.69 -15.97 -15.84
N ALA A 174 -10.30 -15.99 -17.03
CA ALA A 174 -10.93 -14.82 -17.64
C ALA A 174 -12.08 -14.28 -16.78
N ALA A 175 -12.94 -15.16 -16.25
CA ALA A 175 -14.04 -14.75 -15.37
C ALA A 175 -13.55 -14.12 -14.06
N LYS A 176 -12.41 -14.59 -13.51
CA LYS A 176 -11.81 -14.02 -12.32
C LYS A 176 -11.09 -12.69 -12.59
N VAL A 177 -10.47 -12.54 -13.76
CA VAL A 177 -9.95 -11.25 -14.23
C VAL A 177 -11.08 -10.23 -14.36
N ASP A 178 -12.21 -10.60 -14.98
CA ASP A 178 -13.38 -9.75 -15.08
C ASP A 178 -13.91 -9.33 -13.69
N ALA A 179 -14.01 -10.28 -12.76
CA ALA A 179 -14.41 -10.00 -11.39
C ALA A 179 -13.44 -9.04 -10.67
N LEU A 180 -12.12 -9.24 -10.85
CA LEU A 180 -11.09 -8.35 -10.31
C LEU A 180 -11.24 -6.93 -10.83
N LEU A 181 -11.36 -6.75 -12.14
CA LEU A 181 -11.44 -5.44 -12.77
C LEU A 181 -12.78 -4.75 -12.50
N ALA A 182 -13.88 -5.50 -12.46
CA ALA A 182 -15.19 -4.98 -12.07
C ALA A 182 -15.17 -4.50 -10.62
N PHE A 183 -14.61 -5.29 -9.70
CA PHE A 183 -14.49 -4.91 -8.29
C PHE A 183 -13.57 -3.70 -8.11
N ALA A 184 -12.40 -3.69 -8.75
CA ALA A 184 -11.45 -2.58 -8.68
C ALA A 184 -12.11 -1.25 -9.10
N GLN A 185 -12.94 -1.27 -10.14
CA GLN A 185 -13.68 -0.08 -10.60
C GLN A 185 -14.70 0.44 -9.57
N THR A 186 -15.26 -0.41 -8.71
CA THR A 186 -16.16 0.04 -7.62
C THR A 186 -15.47 0.93 -6.59
N LEU A 187 -14.13 0.91 -6.57
CA LEU A 187 -13.30 1.65 -5.63
C LEU A 187 -12.78 2.97 -6.22
N LEU A 188 -13.14 3.31 -7.47
CA LEU A 188 -12.74 4.58 -8.06
C LEU A 188 -13.16 5.77 -7.19
N GLY A 189 -12.24 6.71 -7.01
CA GLY A 189 -12.45 7.90 -6.18
C GLY A 189 -12.25 7.69 -4.67
N LYS A 190 -12.00 6.46 -4.19
CA LYS A 190 -11.60 6.24 -2.80
C LYS A 190 -10.26 6.90 -2.51
N GLU A 191 -10.13 7.48 -1.32
CA GLU A 191 -8.98 8.31 -0.93
C GLU A 191 -7.66 7.52 -0.93
N TYR A 192 -6.58 8.19 -1.33
CA TYR A 192 -5.23 7.68 -1.16
C TYR A 192 -4.73 7.98 0.25
N THR A 193 -4.29 6.95 0.96
CA THR A 193 -3.58 7.06 2.24
C THR A 193 -2.41 6.11 2.23
N ARG A 194 -1.19 6.61 2.44
CA ARG A 194 0.02 5.79 2.55
C ARG A 194 -0.15 4.73 3.65
N GLY A 195 0.09 3.46 3.34
CA GLY A 195 -0.15 2.33 4.25
C GLY A 195 -1.60 1.83 4.26
N GLY A 196 -2.52 2.49 3.56
CA GLY A 196 -3.94 2.15 3.50
C GLY A 196 -4.18 0.82 2.78
N LYS A 197 -5.00 -0.06 3.37
CA LYS A 197 -5.30 -1.42 2.84
C LYS A 197 -6.81 -1.68 2.71
N GLY A 198 -7.61 -0.61 2.63
CA GLY A 198 -9.07 -0.67 2.54
C GLY A 198 -9.79 -0.69 3.90
N PRO A 199 -11.14 -0.69 3.89
CA PRO A 199 -11.98 -0.66 2.69
C PRO A 199 -12.19 0.75 2.10
N ASN A 200 -11.85 1.81 2.84
CA ASN A 200 -12.18 3.19 2.46
C ASN A 200 -11.00 3.98 1.91
N GLU A 201 -9.78 3.60 2.26
CA GLU A 201 -8.55 4.31 1.94
C GLU A 201 -7.46 3.33 1.52
N PHE A 202 -6.64 3.71 0.55
CA PHE A 202 -5.68 2.81 -0.08
C PHE A 202 -4.33 3.48 -0.35
N ASP A 203 -3.24 2.75 -0.18
CA ASP A 203 -2.02 3.00 -0.95
C ASP A 203 -2.00 2.12 -2.21
N CYS A 204 -0.98 2.29 -3.06
CA CYS A 204 -0.89 1.57 -4.33
C CYS A 204 -0.91 0.04 -4.14
N SER A 205 -0.12 -0.49 -3.20
CA SER A 205 -0.05 -1.92 -2.89
C SER A 205 -1.26 -2.44 -2.13
N GLY A 206 -1.83 -1.64 -1.24
CA GLY A 206 -2.99 -1.95 -0.44
C GLY A 206 -4.25 -2.01 -1.29
N PHE A 207 -4.34 -1.16 -2.32
CA PHE A 207 -5.36 -1.24 -3.36
C PHE A 207 -5.31 -2.59 -4.09
N VAL A 208 -4.13 -3.01 -4.60
CA VAL A 208 -3.96 -4.30 -5.28
C VAL A 208 -4.31 -5.47 -4.36
N TYR A 209 -3.79 -5.45 -3.12
CA TYR A 209 -4.08 -6.46 -2.11
C TYR A 209 -5.58 -6.59 -1.81
N TYR A 210 -6.25 -5.47 -1.62
CA TYR A 210 -7.66 -5.44 -1.30
C TYR A 210 -8.51 -5.91 -2.48
N CYS A 211 -8.19 -5.50 -3.70
CA CYS A 211 -8.89 -5.94 -4.90
C CYS A 211 -8.81 -7.46 -5.10
N LEU A 212 -7.61 -8.05 -4.97
CA LEU A 212 -7.44 -9.50 -5.14
C LEU A 212 -8.24 -10.29 -4.11
N ASN A 213 -8.14 -9.91 -2.83
CA ASN A 213 -8.79 -10.65 -1.74
C ASN A 213 -10.32 -10.46 -1.65
N ASN A 214 -10.89 -9.38 -2.21
CA ASN A 214 -12.31 -9.07 -2.08
C ASN A 214 -13.12 -9.21 -3.38
N SER A 215 -12.45 -9.34 -4.53
CA SER A 215 -13.11 -9.60 -5.83
C SER A 215 -13.57 -11.06 -5.99
N GLY A 216 -13.11 -11.96 -5.11
CA GLY A 216 -13.23 -13.41 -5.32
C GLY A 216 -12.25 -13.98 -6.35
N ALA A 217 -11.34 -13.15 -6.90
CA ALA A 217 -10.36 -13.58 -7.90
C ALA A 217 -9.21 -14.38 -7.27
N LYS A 218 -8.62 -13.91 -6.16
CA LYS A 218 -7.48 -14.60 -5.52
C LYS A 218 -7.28 -14.19 -4.07
N SER A 219 -7.18 -15.16 -3.16
CA SER A 219 -6.69 -14.87 -1.81
C SER A 219 -5.16 -14.82 -1.80
N ILE A 220 -4.60 -13.70 -1.34
CA ILE A 220 -3.15 -13.49 -1.26
C ILE A 220 -2.78 -12.79 0.04
N ARG A 221 -1.52 -12.93 0.44
CA ARG A 221 -0.92 -12.06 1.46
C ARG A 221 -0.59 -10.69 0.84
N TYR A 222 -0.52 -9.66 1.68
CA TYR A 222 -0.11 -8.33 1.22
C TYR A 222 1.30 -8.37 0.63
N MET A 223 1.57 -7.49 -0.32
CA MET A 223 2.90 -7.31 -0.93
C MET A 223 3.01 -5.85 -1.33
N THR A 224 4.15 -5.22 -1.03
CA THR A 224 4.47 -3.89 -1.57
C THR A 224 4.72 -3.98 -3.08
N SER A 225 4.69 -2.86 -3.79
CA SER A 225 5.04 -2.80 -5.21
C SER A 225 6.42 -3.44 -5.51
N GLY A 226 7.41 -3.17 -4.65
CA GLY A 226 8.74 -3.79 -4.75
C GLY A 226 8.75 -5.30 -4.48
N ALA A 227 7.91 -5.79 -3.57
CA ALA A 227 7.76 -7.23 -3.31
C ALA A 227 7.06 -7.94 -4.47
N TRP A 228 6.01 -7.33 -5.04
CA TRP A 228 5.38 -7.81 -6.28
C TRP A 228 6.40 -7.96 -7.40
N ALA A 229 7.24 -6.94 -7.61
CA ALA A 229 8.28 -6.97 -8.63
C ALA A 229 9.29 -8.14 -8.47
N LYS A 230 9.39 -8.73 -7.27
CA LYS A 230 10.29 -9.86 -6.94
C LYS A 230 9.54 -11.18 -6.67
N SER A 231 8.21 -11.19 -6.78
CA SER A 231 7.38 -12.37 -6.52
C SER A 231 7.66 -13.54 -7.47
N SER A 232 7.11 -14.71 -7.16
CA SER A 232 7.23 -15.92 -7.98
C SER A 232 6.19 -16.03 -9.10
N TYR A 233 5.26 -15.07 -9.22
CA TYR A 233 4.27 -15.05 -10.31
C TYR A 233 4.95 -14.85 -11.67
N ASP A 234 4.31 -15.34 -12.73
CA ASP A 234 4.85 -15.24 -14.08
C ASP A 234 5.19 -13.79 -14.42
N ARG A 235 6.45 -13.58 -14.80
CA ARG A 235 6.99 -12.25 -15.08
C ARG A 235 6.65 -11.83 -16.51
N VAL A 236 6.25 -10.58 -16.67
CA VAL A 236 5.98 -9.94 -17.96
C VAL A 236 6.97 -8.79 -18.12
N ASP A 237 7.96 -8.94 -18.99
CA ASP A 237 9.08 -7.99 -19.09
C ASP A 237 8.82 -6.77 -19.99
N SER A 238 7.70 -6.74 -20.70
CA SER A 238 7.32 -5.64 -21.58
C SER A 238 5.89 -5.17 -21.29
N ILE A 239 5.68 -3.84 -21.33
CA ILE A 239 4.34 -3.24 -21.23
C ILE A 239 3.43 -3.75 -22.36
N GLY A 240 3.98 -4.02 -23.54
CA GLY A 240 3.21 -4.50 -24.70
C GLY A 240 2.64 -5.92 -24.51
N ASP A 241 3.24 -6.71 -23.62
CA ASP A 241 2.84 -8.09 -23.35
C ASP A 241 1.89 -8.22 -22.14
N LEU A 242 1.53 -7.09 -21.53
CA LEU A 242 0.58 -7.05 -20.43
C LEU A 242 -0.82 -7.46 -20.90
N LYS A 243 -1.49 -8.25 -20.06
CA LYS A 243 -2.87 -8.69 -20.21
C LYS A 243 -3.72 -8.16 -19.05
N PRO A 244 -5.01 -7.85 -19.28
CA PRO A 244 -5.90 -7.42 -18.22
C PRO A 244 -5.79 -8.32 -16.99
N GLY A 245 -5.73 -7.73 -15.80
CA GLY A 245 -5.49 -8.42 -14.54
C GLY A 245 -4.01 -8.45 -14.10
N ASP A 246 -3.05 -8.37 -15.02
CA ASP A 246 -1.63 -8.34 -14.64
C ASP A 246 -1.33 -7.22 -13.63
N ILE A 247 -0.59 -7.54 -12.57
CA ILE A 247 -0.15 -6.54 -11.59
C ILE A 247 1.08 -5.82 -12.15
N ILE A 248 0.94 -4.52 -12.39
CA ILE A 248 2.03 -3.70 -12.93
C ILE A 248 2.90 -3.21 -11.80
N CYS A 249 4.21 -3.40 -11.92
CA CYS A 249 5.20 -2.95 -10.95
C CYS A 249 6.06 -1.84 -11.57
N PHE A 250 6.03 -0.67 -10.94
CA PHE A 250 6.91 0.45 -11.23
C PHE A 250 7.92 0.66 -10.09
N LYS A 251 8.96 1.46 -10.33
CA LYS A 251 9.87 1.93 -9.28
C LYS A 251 9.07 2.70 -8.22
N GLY A 252 8.80 2.08 -7.08
CA GLY A 252 8.09 2.71 -5.95
C GLY A 252 6.56 2.73 -6.06
N HIS A 253 5.96 2.06 -7.05
CA HIS A 253 4.50 2.12 -7.28
C HIS A 253 3.95 0.91 -8.02
N GLY A 254 2.63 0.76 -8.04
CA GLY A 254 1.97 -0.34 -8.76
C GLY A 254 0.48 -0.15 -8.96
N GLY A 255 -0.11 -1.04 -9.76
CA GLY A 255 -1.52 -1.03 -10.11
C GLY A 255 -1.95 -2.32 -10.82
N ILE A 256 -3.21 -2.36 -11.27
CA ILE A 256 -3.78 -3.49 -12.01
C ILE A 256 -3.97 -3.05 -13.46
N TYR A 257 -3.39 -3.79 -14.42
CA TYR A 257 -3.58 -3.49 -15.84
C TYR A 257 -5.01 -3.81 -16.28
N MET A 258 -5.63 -2.87 -17.00
CA MET A 258 -7.02 -3.01 -17.47
C MET A 258 -7.12 -3.39 -18.96
N GLY A 259 -5.99 -3.43 -19.67
CA GLY A 259 -6.00 -3.44 -21.13
C GLY A 259 -6.00 -2.03 -21.72
N GLY A 260 -5.87 -1.93 -23.04
CA GLY A 260 -5.93 -0.64 -23.76
C GLY A 260 -4.85 0.37 -23.34
N GLY A 261 -3.74 -0.08 -22.74
CA GLY A 261 -2.71 0.81 -22.20
C GLY A 261 -3.10 1.54 -20.91
N GLN A 262 -4.14 1.09 -20.22
CA GLN A 262 -4.65 1.69 -18.98
C GLN A 262 -4.40 0.80 -17.75
N MET A 263 -4.28 1.45 -16.59
CA MET A 263 -4.23 0.77 -15.30
C MET A 263 -5.15 1.45 -14.29
N ILE A 264 -5.65 0.67 -13.33
CA ILE A 264 -6.32 1.20 -12.15
C ILE A 264 -5.40 1.08 -10.93
N HIS A 265 -5.27 2.16 -10.16
CA HIS A 265 -4.35 2.25 -9.04
C HIS A 265 -4.78 3.33 -8.04
N ALA A 266 -4.35 3.22 -6.78
CA ALA A 266 -4.42 4.31 -5.82
C ALA A 266 -3.24 5.25 -6.04
N SER A 267 -3.53 6.49 -6.43
CA SER A 267 -2.54 7.48 -6.85
C SER A 267 -2.27 8.50 -5.75
N SER A 268 -1.00 8.68 -5.40
CA SER A 268 -0.61 9.71 -4.43
C SER A 268 -0.63 11.12 -5.03
N SER A 269 -0.48 11.25 -6.34
CA SER A 269 -0.54 12.53 -7.05
C SER A 269 -1.97 12.94 -7.41
N ALA A 270 -2.92 12.01 -7.42
CA ALA A 270 -4.34 12.29 -7.64
C ALA A 270 -5.20 12.22 -6.36
N ASP A 271 -4.58 11.90 -5.21
CA ASP A 271 -5.20 11.69 -3.89
C ASP A 271 -6.29 10.61 -3.82
N LYS A 272 -6.38 9.74 -4.82
CA LYS A 272 -7.46 8.76 -4.90
C LYS A 272 -7.15 7.60 -5.83
N VAL A 273 -8.02 6.61 -5.80
CA VAL A 273 -8.08 5.55 -6.82
C VAL A 273 -8.54 6.15 -8.15
N VAL A 274 -7.69 6.01 -9.18
CA VAL A 274 -7.92 6.53 -10.52
C VAL A 274 -7.58 5.49 -11.59
N ILE A 275 -8.07 5.73 -12.80
CA ILE A 275 -7.57 5.07 -14.01
C ILE A 275 -6.52 5.99 -14.64
N GLY A 276 -5.29 5.49 -14.72
CA GLY A 276 -4.13 6.19 -15.27
C GLY A 276 -3.55 5.50 -16.49
N SER A 277 -2.52 6.11 -17.09
CA SER A 277 -1.84 5.52 -18.24
C SER A 277 -0.80 4.50 -17.80
N ALA A 278 -0.88 3.29 -18.34
CA ALA A 278 0.16 2.27 -18.20
C ALA A 278 1.26 2.39 -19.28
N THR A 279 1.09 3.28 -20.26
CA THR A 279 1.95 3.42 -21.44
C THR A 279 2.52 4.82 -21.64
N GLY A 280 2.20 5.74 -20.74
CA GLY A 280 2.69 7.12 -20.71
C GLY A 280 4.20 7.19 -20.51
N SER A 281 4.76 8.38 -20.73
CA SER A 281 6.21 8.62 -20.61
C SER A 281 6.74 8.30 -19.21
N TRP A 282 5.98 8.60 -18.16
CA TRP A 282 6.34 8.23 -16.79
C TRP A 282 6.33 6.71 -16.60
N ALA A 283 5.27 6.02 -17.04
CA ALA A 283 5.14 4.57 -16.92
C ALA A 283 6.29 3.84 -17.62
N LYS A 284 6.63 4.23 -18.86
CA LYS A 284 7.75 3.66 -19.61
C LYS A 284 9.10 3.80 -18.93
N ARG A 285 9.37 4.93 -18.26
CA ARG A 285 10.63 5.17 -17.53
C ARG A 285 10.73 4.39 -16.21
N ASN A 286 9.59 4.12 -15.59
CA ASN A 286 9.52 3.54 -14.25
C ASN A 286 9.14 2.06 -14.24
N PHE A 287 8.72 1.49 -15.37
CA PHE A 287 8.30 0.10 -15.45
C PHE A 287 9.42 -0.86 -15.06
N ILE A 288 9.11 -1.82 -14.19
CA ILE A 288 10.00 -2.90 -13.78
C ILE A 288 9.58 -4.21 -14.43
N CYS A 289 8.31 -4.58 -14.28
CA CYS A 289 7.68 -5.76 -14.86
C CYS A 289 6.17 -5.77 -14.60
N GLY A 290 5.42 -6.58 -15.35
CA GLY A 290 4.14 -7.12 -14.92
C GLY A 290 4.31 -8.44 -14.17
N ARG A 291 3.35 -8.76 -13.31
CA ARG A 291 3.18 -10.07 -12.69
C ARG A 291 1.82 -10.63 -13.04
N ARG A 292 1.82 -11.71 -13.81
CA ARG A 292 0.62 -12.41 -14.22
C ARG A 292 0.20 -13.37 -13.13
N VAL A 293 -0.95 -13.08 -12.54
CA VAL A 293 -1.55 -13.93 -11.52
C VAL A 293 -2.37 -14.99 -12.24
N VAL A 294 -2.14 -16.25 -11.91
CA VAL A 294 -3.05 -17.35 -12.29
C VAL A 294 -4.17 -17.37 -11.26
N TYR A 295 -5.41 -17.18 -11.69
CA TYR A 295 -6.50 -16.79 -10.79
C TYR A 295 -7.22 -17.99 -10.17
#